data_AF-A0A822HCY7-F1
#
_entry.id   AF-A0A822HCY7-F1
#
_cell.length_a   1.000
_cell.length_b   1.000
_cell.length_c   1.000
_cell.angle_alpha   90.00
_cell.angle_beta   90.00
_cell.angle_gamma   90.00
#
_symmetry.space_group_name_H-M   'P 1'
#
loop_
_entity.id
_entity.type
_entity.pdbx_description
1 polymer ?
#
loop_
_entity_poly.entity_id
_entity_poly.type
_entity_poly.pdbx_seq_one_letter_code
_entity_poly.pdbx_strand_id
1 'polypeptide(L)'
;FLAGCDTFVNVPHLLKRLDEYNHTKALVIGGHAFNYACYKKKNQTVRRILYPSGGAGFFLSAALMEMMYPKIHLFFQDDWPNENVPYSDVALNCFAASLGVQPSFVPGFWAFTPEQTIKRDGLVKFHADREPNTFHYVPQTSR
;
A
#
# COMPACT_ATOMS: atom_id res chain seq x y z
N PHE A 1 1.70 -8.99 4.54
CA PHE A 1 0.69 -7.92 4.54
C PHE A 1 1.00 -6.99 5.68
N LEU A 2 1.03 -5.67 5.43
CA LEU A 2 1.31 -4.63 6.41
C LEU A 2 0.05 -3.78 6.51
N ALA A 3 -0.51 -3.64 7.71
CA ALA A 3 -1.70 -2.84 7.97
C ALA A 3 -1.72 -2.36 9.42
N GLY A 4 -2.51 -1.33 9.71
CA GLY A 4 -2.79 -0.88 11.06
C GLY A 4 -3.58 -1.93 11.86
N CYS A 5 -3.55 -1.82 13.19
CA CYS A 5 -4.36 -2.68 14.07
C CYS A 5 -5.87 -2.35 14.00
N ASP A 6 -6.22 -1.25 13.35
CA ASP A 6 -7.56 -0.75 13.09
C ASP A 6 -8.08 -1.13 11.68
N THR A 7 -7.30 -1.87 10.89
CA THR A 7 -7.71 -2.31 9.54
C THR A 7 -8.48 -3.63 9.60
N PHE A 8 -9.72 -3.65 9.08
CA PHE A 8 -10.45 -4.89 8.81
C PHE A 8 -9.93 -5.55 7.52
N VAL A 9 -9.66 -6.86 7.58
CA VAL A 9 -9.07 -7.62 6.47
C VAL A 9 -9.98 -8.75 6.03
N ASN A 10 -10.53 -8.65 4.82
CA ASN A 10 -11.23 -9.76 4.18
C ASN A 10 -10.22 -10.71 3.50
N VAL A 11 -9.68 -11.66 4.26
CA VAL A 11 -8.57 -12.54 3.82
C VAL A 11 -8.91 -13.31 2.52
N PRO A 12 -10.06 -13.97 2.36
CA PRO A 12 -10.38 -14.68 1.10
C PRO A 12 -10.36 -13.76 -0.12
N HIS A 13 -10.93 -12.56 0.01
CA HIS A 13 -10.97 -11.57 -1.07
C HIS A 13 -9.58 -11.05 -1.41
N LEU A 14 -8.79 -10.80 -0.37
CA LEU A 14 -7.41 -10.35 -0.49
C LEU A 14 -6.53 -11.37 -1.23
N LEU A 15 -6.60 -12.65 -0.86
CA LEU A 15 -5.86 -13.72 -1.55
C LEU A 15 -6.21 -13.76 -3.05
N LYS A 16 -7.50 -13.62 -3.39
CA LYS A 16 -7.93 -13.57 -4.79
C LYS A 16 -7.39 -12.38 -5.58
N ARG A 17 -7.23 -11.22 -4.96
CA ARG A 17 -6.58 -10.07 -5.60
C ARG A 17 -5.08 -10.31 -5.82
N LEU A 18 -4.45 -11.11 -4.98
CA LEU A 18 -3.02 -11.40 -5.09
C LEU A 18 -2.69 -12.53 -6.06
N ASP A 19 -3.68 -13.36 -6.46
CA ASP A 19 -3.50 -14.49 -7.39
C ASP A 19 -2.87 -14.07 -8.73
N GLU A 20 -3.05 -12.82 -9.17
CA GLU A 20 -2.48 -12.30 -10.43
C GLU A 20 -1.01 -11.87 -10.33
N TYR A 21 -0.48 -11.74 -9.11
CA TYR A 21 0.86 -11.20 -8.87
C TYR A 21 1.89 -12.31 -8.67
N ASN A 22 3.00 -12.21 -9.41
CA ASN A 22 4.14 -13.09 -9.21
C ASN A 22 5.02 -12.58 -8.05
N HIS A 23 4.95 -13.25 -6.90
CA HIS A 23 5.72 -12.93 -5.69
C HIS A 23 7.25 -13.06 -5.83
N THR A 24 7.75 -13.70 -6.90
CA THR A 24 9.19 -13.76 -7.22
C THR A 24 9.70 -12.50 -7.93
N LYS A 25 8.79 -11.58 -8.29
CA LYS A 25 9.14 -10.24 -8.77
C LYS A 25 9.06 -9.26 -7.62
N ALA A 26 9.90 -8.24 -7.63
CA ALA A 26 9.86 -7.18 -6.63
C ALA A 26 8.62 -6.30 -6.84
N LEU A 27 7.67 -6.36 -5.90
CA LEU A 27 6.37 -5.71 -5.99
C LEU A 27 6.03 -4.98 -4.69
N VAL A 28 5.39 -3.82 -4.85
CA VAL A 28 4.60 -3.14 -3.83
C VAL A 28 3.16 -3.10 -4.33
N ILE A 29 2.21 -3.64 -3.55
CA ILE A 29 0.81 -3.72 -3.95
C ILE A 29 -0.06 -3.18 -2.82
N GLY A 30 -0.94 -2.24 -3.10
CA GLY A 30 -1.89 -1.74 -2.12
C GLY A 30 -2.88 -0.79 -2.76
N GLY A 31 -3.52 0.06 -1.98
CA GLY A 31 -4.38 1.10 -2.54
C GLY A 31 -4.29 2.40 -1.76
N HIS A 32 -5.18 3.31 -2.12
CA HIS A 32 -5.25 4.65 -1.54
C HIS A 32 -3.92 5.41 -1.64
N ALA A 33 -3.68 5.98 -2.82
CA ALA A 33 -2.43 6.68 -3.13
C ALA A 33 -2.27 7.99 -2.35
N PHE A 34 -1.16 8.10 -1.63
CA PHE A 34 -0.65 9.36 -1.10
C PHE A 34 0.63 9.77 -1.81
N ASN A 35 1.02 11.03 -1.68
CA ASN A 35 2.25 11.57 -2.26
C ASN A 35 3.22 11.97 -1.15
N TYR A 36 4.49 11.57 -1.27
CA TYR A 36 5.53 11.95 -0.33
C TYR A 36 6.87 12.22 -1.02
N ALA A 37 7.66 13.14 -0.48
CA ALA A 37 9.02 13.43 -0.94
C ALA A 37 10.03 12.54 -0.22
N CYS A 38 10.72 11.66 -0.95
CA CYS A 38 11.76 10.81 -0.37
C CYS A 38 13.11 11.52 -0.29
N TYR A 39 13.87 11.16 0.74
CA TYR A 39 15.14 11.79 1.06
C TYR A 39 16.31 10.81 0.89
N LYS A 40 17.50 11.38 0.74
CA LYS A 40 18.80 10.71 0.83
C LYS A 40 19.69 11.55 1.74
N LYS A 41 20.58 10.92 2.51
CA LYS A 41 21.40 11.62 3.52
C LYS A 41 20.58 12.49 4.48
N LYS A 42 19.33 12.10 4.77
CA LYS A 42 18.32 12.79 5.61
C LYS A 42 17.89 14.20 5.19
N ASN A 43 18.56 14.88 4.26
CA ASN A 43 18.24 16.27 3.90
C ASN A 43 18.08 16.53 2.40
N GLN A 44 18.50 15.59 1.55
CA GLN A 44 18.44 15.76 0.11
C GLN A 44 17.16 15.12 -0.42
N THR A 45 16.19 15.93 -0.83
CA THR A 45 15.03 15.44 -1.57
C THR A 45 15.48 14.86 -2.91
N VAL A 46 15.19 13.58 -3.16
CA VAL A 46 15.62 12.89 -4.39
C VAL A 46 14.47 12.76 -5.38
N ARG A 47 13.27 12.43 -4.89
CA ARG A 47 12.07 12.33 -5.73
C ARG A 47 10.81 12.37 -4.89
N ARG A 48 9.70 12.65 -5.54
CA ARG A 48 8.36 12.36 -5.01
C ARG A 48 7.90 11.00 -5.48
N ILE A 49 7.25 10.27 -4.59
CA ILE A 49 6.62 8.98 -4.90
C ILE A 49 5.12 9.08 -4.65
N LEU A 50 4.37 8.32 -5.43
CA LEU A 50 3.07 7.83 -4.98
C LEU A 50 3.33 6.59 -4.13
N TYR A 51 2.57 6.40 -3.06
CA TYR A 51 2.68 5.20 -2.22
C TYR A 51 1.31 4.77 -1.68
N PRO A 52 1.08 3.46 -1.45
CA PRO A 52 -0.12 2.97 -0.79
C PRO A 52 -0.11 3.33 0.70
N SER A 53 -1.27 3.73 1.21
CA SER A 53 -1.43 4.04 2.63
C SER A 53 -1.28 2.81 3.53
N GLY A 54 -0.61 2.97 4.66
CA GLY A 54 -0.59 1.97 5.73
C GLY A 54 -1.97 1.67 6.31
N GLY A 55 -2.88 2.66 6.37
CA GLY A 55 -4.25 2.48 6.87
C GLY A 55 -5.12 1.63 5.95
N ALA A 56 -4.88 1.68 4.63
CA ALA A 56 -5.50 0.78 3.66
C ALA A 56 -4.87 -0.62 3.65
N GLY A 57 -3.67 -0.73 4.21
CA GLY A 57 -2.79 -1.87 4.10
C GLY A 57 -2.11 -2.00 2.74
N PHE A 58 -0.95 -2.68 2.71
CA PHE A 58 -0.20 -2.98 1.50
C PHE A 58 0.67 -4.23 1.64
N PHE A 59 1.21 -4.69 0.52
CA PHE A 59 2.08 -5.85 0.39
C PHE A 59 3.44 -5.45 -0.16
N LEU A 60 4.45 -6.13 0.36
CA LEU A 60 5.76 -6.25 -0.24
C LEU A 60 5.92 -7.72 -0.65
N SER A 61 6.28 -7.97 -1.89
CA SER A 61 6.60 -9.33 -2.36
C SER A 61 7.80 -9.91 -1.60
N ALA A 62 7.93 -11.25 -1.60
CA ALA A 62 9.11 -11.93 -1.07
C ALA A 62 10.41 -11.40 -1.70
N ALA A 63 10.48 -11.30 -3.04
CA ALA A 63 11.66 -10.80 -3.73
C ALA A 63 12.06 -9.37 -3.32
N LEU A 64 11.08 -8.48 -3.12
CA LEU A 64 11.38 -7.13 -2.61
C LEU A 64 11.92 -7.17 -1.17
N MET A 65 11.34 -7.99 -0.30
CA MET A 65 11.85 -8.14 1.06
C MET A 65 13.29 -8.67 1.09
N GLU A 66 13.64 -9.61 0.21
CA GLU A 66 15.02 -10.10 0.05
C GLU A 66 15.99 -9.01 -0.40
N MET A 67 15.56 -8.10 -1.29
CA MET A 67 16.36 -6.95 -1.69
C MET A 67 16.52 -5.91 -0.57
N MET A 68 15.48 -5.72 0.25
CA MET A 68 15.45 -4.74 1.33
C MET A 68 16.26 -5.19 2.55
N TYR A 69 16.12 -6.45 2.94
CA TYR A 69 16.69 -7.00 4.18
C TYR A 69 18.17 -6.67 4.41
N PRO A 70 19.10 -6.88 3.45
CA PRO A 70 20.52 -6.59 3.69
C PRO A 70 20.84 -5.09 3.82
N LYS A 71 19.93 -4.21 3.36
CA LYS A 71 20.16 -2.76 3.26
C LYS A 71 19.26 -1.94 4.20
N ILE A 72 18.37 -2.60 4.93
CA ILE A 72 17.32 -1.91 5.70
C ILE A 72 17.91 -1.00 6.78
N HIS A 73 18.89 -1.50 7.55
CA HIS A 73 19.55 -0.72 8.59
C HIS A 73 20.25 0.53 8.03
N LEU A 74 20.98 0.38 6.92
CA LEU A 74 21.66 1.50 6.24
C LEU A 74 20.65 2.55 5.77
N PHE A 75 19.54 2.13 5.16
CA PHE A 75 18.52 3.07 4.72
C PHE A 75 17.96 3.90 5.89
N PHE A 76 17.62 3.25 7.01
CA PHE A 76 17.07 3.96 8.17
C PHE A 76 18.11 4.80 8.91
N GLN A 77 19.38 4.40 8.88
CA GLN A 77 20.48 5.14 9.50
C GLN A 77 20.88 6.37 8.67
N ASP A 78 20.97 6.23 7.34
CA ASP A 78 21.62 7.20 6.46
C ASP A 78 20.62 8.07 5.68
N ASP A 79 19.48 7.50 5.26
CA ASP A 79 18.59 8.16 4.31
C ASP A 79 17.28 8.65 4.95
N TRP A 80 16.69 7.88 5.87
CA TRP A 80 15.42 8.21 6.49
C TRP A 80 15.55 9.35 7.52
N PRO A 81 14.82 10.47 7.37
CA PRO A 81 15.00 11.65 8.23
C PRO A 81 14.23 11.60 9.55
N ASN A 82 13.21 10.74 9.68
CA ASN A 82 12.32 10.73 10.84
C ASN A 82 12.55 9.51 11.73
N GLU A 83 13.49 9.63 12.67
CA GLU A 83 13.85 8.56 13.60
C GLU A 83 12.75 8.20 14.60
N ASN A 84 11.76 9.10 14.81
CA ASN A 84 10.64 8.86 15.73
C ASN A 84 9.54 7.97 15.13
N VAL A 85 9.54 7.81 13.80
CA VAL A 85 8.56 6.97 13.09
C VAL A 85 9.31 6.07 12.11
N PRO A 86 10.18 5.16 12.61
CA PRO A 86 10.89 4.22 11.75
C PRO A 86 9.90 3.20 11.21
N TYR A 87 10.20 2.63 10.03
CA TYR A 87 9.38 1.59 9.40
C TYR A 87 7.91 1.98 9.10
N SER A 88 7.62 3.27 8.96
CA SER A 88 6.30 3.71 8.46
C SER A 88 6.03 3.21 7.04
N ASP A 89 4.76 3.24 6.65
CA ASP A 89 4.33 3.03 5.26
C ASP A 89 5.15 3.91 4.28
N VAL A 90 5.30 5.19 4.60
CA VAL A 90 6.11 6.13 3.83
C VAL A 90 7.56 5.66 3.71
N ALA A 91 8.17 5.28 4.84
CA ALA A 91 9.58 4.90 4.88
C ALA A 91 9.85 3.65 4.04
N LEU A 92 9.03 2.62 4.21
CA LEU A 92 9.14 1.36 3.46
C LEU A 92 8.94 1.59 1.96
N ASN A 93 8.02 2.46 1.57
CA ASN A 93 7.79 2.81 0.16
C ASN A 93 8.91 3.67 -0.43
N CYS A 94 9.49 4.61 0.33
CA CYS A 94 10.67 5.33 -0.10
C CYS A 94 11.87 4.40 -0.32
N PHE A 95 12.02 3.39 0.55
CA PHE A 95 13.06 2.38 0.40
C PHE A 95 12.80 1.46 -0.81
N ALA A 96 11.60 0.92 -0.97
CA ALA A 96 11.24 0.14 -2.15
C ALA A 96 11.50 0.90 -3.45
N ALA A 97 11.13 2.18 -3.47
CA ALA A 97 11.39 3.02 -4.60
C ALA A 97 12.90 3.23 -4.81
N SER A 98 13.73 3.34 -3.77
CA SER A 98 15.19 3.55 -3.94
C SER A 98 15.87 2.34 -4.58
N LEU A 99 15.22 1.18 -4.47
CA LEU A 99 15.54 -0.05 -5.19
C LEU A 99 14.92 -0.13 -6.59
N GLY A 100 14.27 0.94 -7.07
CA GLY A 100 13.67 1.02 -8.40
C GLY A 100 12.25 0.44 -8.51
N VAL A 101 11.61 0.09 -7.39
CA VAL A 101 10.28 -0.55 -7.40
C VAL A 101 9.18 0.50 -7.25
N GLN A 102 8.20 0.48 -8.15
CA GLN A 102 7.03 1.36 -8.12
C GLN A 102 5.80 0.60 -7.57
N PRO A 103 4.89 1.28 -6.86
CA PRO A 103 3.69 0.64 -6.37
C PRO A 103 2.66 0.38 -7.48
N SER A 104 1.97 -0.74 -7.33
CA SER A 104 0.73 -1.07 -8.05
C SER A 104 -0.46 -0.73 -7.17
N PHE A 105 -1.37 0.10 -7.68
CA PHE A 105 -2.58 0.49 -6.97
C PHE A 105 -3.75 -0.38 -7.40
N VAL A 106 -4.34 -1.08 -6.44
CA VAL A 106 -5.41 -2.04 -6.63
C VAL A 106 -6.65 -1.55 -5.89
N PRO A 107 -7.84 -1.60 -6.52
CA PRO A 107 -9.11 -1.38 -5.84
C PRO A 107 -9.31 -2.33 -4.65
N GLY A 108 -10.18 -1.97 -3.70
CA GLY A 108 -10.46 -2.82 -2.54
C GLY A 108 -9.57 -2.58 -1.32
N PHE A 109 -8.55 -1.72 -1.44
CA PHE A 109 -7.70 -1.25 -0.35
C PHE A 109 -8.13 0.18 0.04
N TRP A 110 -8.83 0.30 1.16
CA TRP A 110 -9.47 1.55 1.58
C TRP A 110 -8.90 2.05 2.91
N ALA A 111 -8.34 3.27 2.92
CA ALA A 111 -7.80 3.89 4.14
C ALA A 111 -8.88 4.53 5.03
N PHE A 112 -10.11 4.64 4.53
CA PHE A 112 -11.23 5.27 5.22
C PHE A 112 -12.39 4.29 5.34
N THR A 113 -13.30 4.56 6.27
CA THR A 113 -14.52 3.76 6.42
C THR A 113 -15.31 3.72 5.12
N PRO A 114 -16.16 2.71 4.88
CA PRO A 114 -17.03 2.67 3.70
C PRO A 114 -17.86 3.95 3.56
N GLU A 115 -18.38 4.49 4.65
CA GLU A 115 -19.13 5.76 4.64
C GLU A 115 -18.29 6.94 4.14
N GLN A 116 -17.07 7.10 4.66
CA GLN A 116 -16.15 8.17 4.25
C GLN A 116 -15.70 7.99 2.79
N THR A 117 -15.38 6.75 2.40
CA THR A 117 -15.02 6.38 1.03
C THR A 117 -16.15 6.71 0.06
N ILE A 118 -17.39 6.32 0.37
CA ILE A 118 -18.57 6.62 -0.46
C ILE A 118 -18.81 8.14 -0.53
N LYS A 119 -18.68 8.88 0.58
CA LYS A 119 -18.82 10.34 0.58
C LYS A 119 -17.76 11.03 -0.29
N ARG A 120 -16.52 10.53 -0.29
CA ARG A 120 -15.39 11.14 -0.99
C ARG A 120 -15.35 10.76 -2.48
N ASP A 121 -15.48 9.47 -2.76
CA ASP A 121 -15.22 8.89 -4.07
C ASP A 121 -16.53 8.55 -4.82
N GLY A 122 -17.67 8.59 -4.13
CA GLY A 122 -18.99 8.29 -4.67
C GLY A 122 -19.30 6.79 -4.69
N LEU A 123 -20.58 6.44 -4.51
CA LEU A 123 -21.06 5.06 -4.53
C LEU A 123 -20.73 4.35 -5.86
N VAL A 124 -20.73 5.11 -6.97
CA VAL A 124 -20.40 4.59 -8.30
C VAL A 124 -18.97 4.08 -8.36
N LYS A 125 -17.99 4.80 -7.80
CA LYS A 125 -16.59 4.33 -7.78
C LYS A 125 -16.38 3.13 -6.88
N PHE A 126 -17.13 3.03 -5.78
CA PHE A 126 -17.05 1.89 -4.87
C PHE A 126 -17.45 0.56 -5.54
N HIS A 127 -18.26 0.62 -6.60
CA HIS A 127 -18.69 -0.54 -7.40
C HIS A 127 -18.20 -0.51 -8.86
N ALA A 128 -17.39 0.48 -9.25
CA ALA A 128 -16.94 0.65 -10.64
C ALA A 128 -15.94 -0.43 -11.04
N ASP A 129 -15.13 -0.88 -10.08
CA ASP A 129 -14.10 -1.88 -10.34
C ASP A 129 -14.69 -3.29 -10.27
N ARG A 130 -14.36 -4.09 -11.27
CA ARG A 130 -14.82 -5.47 -11.35
C ARG A 130 -14.20 -6.26 -10.20
N GLU A 131 -15.02 -6.72 -9.28
CA GLU A 131 -14.58 -7.57 -8.18
C GLU A 131 -14.11 -8.93 -8.72
N PRO A 132 -12.99 -9.49 -8.23
CA PRO A 132 -12.55 -10.81 -8.63
C PRO A 132 -13.63 -11.86 -8.32
N ASN A 133 -13.92 -12.73 -9.30
CA ASN A 133 -14.84 -13.88 -9.19
C ASN A 133 -16.29 -13.55 -8.78
N THR A 134 -16.92 -12.53 -9.37
CA THR A 134 -18.36 -12.22 -9.14
C THR A 134 -18.73 -11.99 -7.66
N PHE A 135 -17.77 -11.56 -6.84
CA PHE A 135 -18.05 -11.17 -5.47
C PHE A 135 -18.92 -9.91 -5.50
N HIS A 136 -20.22 -10.05 -5.27
CA HIS A 136 -21.12 -8.93 -5.17
C HIS A 136 -21.18 -8.47 -3.72
N TYR A 137 -20.94 -7.18 -3.47
CA TYR A 137 -21.43 -6.57 -2.23
C TYR A 137 -22.93 -6.86 -2.18
N VAL A 138 -23.39 -7.50 -1.11
CA VAL A 138 -24.83 -7.70 -0.90
C VAL A 138 -25.46 -6.30 -0.92
N PRO A 139 -26.34 -5.99 -1.89
CA PRO A 139 -27.01 -4.70 -1.91
C PRO A 139 -27.70 -4.54 -0.57
N GLN A 140 -27.42 -3.44 0.14
CA GLN A 140 -28.26 -3.09 1.27
C GLN A 140 -29.66 -2.84 0.72
N THR A 141 -30.56 -3.80 0.90
CA THR A 141 -31.99 -3.55 0.77
C THR A 141 -32.33 -2.47 1.78
N SER A 142 -32.77 -1.33 1.29
CA SER A 142 -33.30 -0.20 2.06
C SER A 142 -34.18 -0.75 3.19
N ARG A 143 -33.77 -0.48 4.44
CA ARG A 143 -34.66 -0.55 5.59
C ARG A 143 -35.25 0.83 5.82
#